data_AF-A0A8H9GPF8-F1
#
_entry.id   AF-A0A8H9GPF8-F1
#
_cell.length_a   1.000
_cell.length_b   1.000
_cell.length_c   1.000
_cell.angle_alpha   90.00
_cell.angle_beta   90.00
_cell.angle_gamma   90.00
#
_symmetry.space_group_name_H-M   'P 1'
#
loop_
_entity.id
_entity.type
_entity.pdbx_description
1 polymer ?
#
loop_
_entity_poly.entity_id
_entity_poly.type
_entity_poly.pdbx_seq_one_letter_code
_entity_poly.pdbx_strand_id
1 'polypeptide(L)'
;MRSLVLIGHGSHLNGESAVAAYRYAELIRARGLFDEVIEGYWKEEPSLRQVLKTTASTDVTVIPMFISEGYFTETVIPRELGLGHQGPVPPEGIARVIGGRTVRYTLPYGVHPGMADVIVARAREVLPELGPDGPDDGVETALIVLGHGTTRNENSSRVIYENAARLRERGLFSEVHALFLDEEPRVTGWADLVRAPRVVIVPFFASEGWHTLETIPEELGLSGVVTPFPDTPHGPQQVHYARPVGTHAAVAEVILHLAEEARGAGGPGGDTERGHEAAWQAFLKLARRGARVGELLVTPELGVFEIRNALDEGRPGGDLMTLVTPEGVRDRVRFTDGGEHRPVHTLRSLPRGWRAVLNEADLRRAVHYTYPAVVEETYAHGCHALRPTPWATTARRQTGIYAKVQRAVPEQVERVAERVCGGCLRTRLWAGDRLTHSFLDGVPGGMPCAEACTFLVAEVREEVARKKAAAASDD
;
A
#
# COMPACT_ATOMS: atom_id res chain seq x y z
N MET A 1 20.60 6.15 10.88
CA MET A 1 19.24 6.40 10.38
C MET A 1 18.73 5.20 9.59
N ARG A 2 17.43 4.93 9.61
CA ARG A 2 16.76 3.78 9.00
C ARG A 2 15.40 4.21 8.46
N SER A 3 15.13 3.87 7.20
CA SER A 3 13.83 4.08 6.58
C SER A 3 13.11 2.74 6.43
N LEU A 4 11.87 2.67 6.89
CA LEU A 4 10.97 1.54 6.59
C LEU A 4 10.01 1.95 5.47
N VAL A 5 9.89 1.11 4.44
CA VAL A 5 8.97 1.31 3.33
C VAL A 5 7.95 0.19 3.30
N LEU A 6 6.67 0.53 3.39
CA LEU A 6 5.55 -0.41 3.31
C LEU A 6 4.94 -0.35 1.90
N ILE A 7 4.95 -1.47 1.17
CA ILE A 7 4.48 -1.52 -0.21
C ILE A 7 3.09 -2.14 -0.31
N GLY A 8 2.07 -1.30 -0.50
CA GLY A 8 0.71 -1.72 -0.79
C GLY A 8 0.44 -1.96 -2.27
N HIS A 9 -0.70 -2.59 -2.57
CA HIS A 9 -1.15 -2.73 -3.94
C HIS A 9 -1.68 -1.38 -4.51
N GLY A 10 -2.51 -0.70 -3.72
CA GLY A 10 -3.18 0.54 -4.12
C GLY A 10 -4.20 0.36 -5.25
N SER A 11 -4.83 1.45 -5.69
CA SER A 11 -5.86 1.41 -6.74
C SER A 11 -5.93 2.69 -7.57
N HIS A 12 -6.46 2.58 -8.79
CA HIS A 12 -6.84 3.76 -9.58
C HIS A 12 -8.22 4.31 -9.23
N LEU A 13 -9.06 3.49 -8.58
CA LEU A 13 -10.49 3.79 -8.40
C LEU A 13 -10.93 3.83 -6.93
N ASN A 14 -10.33 2.98 -6.09
CA ASN A 14 -10.77 2.78 -4.72
C ASN A 14 -9.68 3.14 -3.71
N GLY A 15 -9.83 4.28 -3.04
CA GLY A 15 -8.90 4.74 -2.02
C GLY A 15 -8.80 3.82 -0.78
N GLU A 16 -9.79 2.96 -0.53
CA GLU A 16 -9.75 2.04 0.61
C GLU A 16 -8.61 1.01 0.50
N SER A 17 -8.14 0.74 -0.73
CA SER A 17 -7.08 -0.24 -1.02
C SER A 17 -5.74 0.05 -0.34
N ALA A 18 -5.51 1.29 0.08
CA ALA A 18 -4.27 1.73 0.71
C ALA A 18 -4.41 1.93 2.24
N VAL A 19 -5.63 1.86 2.80
CA VAL A 19 -5.92 2.14 4.21
C VAL A 19 -5.16 1.22 5.16
N ALA A 20 -5.03 -0.07 4.83
CA ALA A 20 -4.27 -0.99 5.67
C ALA A 20 -2.80 -0.56 5.82
N ALA A 21 -2.15 -0.18 4.70
CA ALA A 21 -0.76 0.28 4.73
C ALA A 21 -0.58 1.55 5.57
N TYR A 22 -1.51 2.51 5.48
CA TYR A 22 -1.47 3.72 6.31
C TYR A 22 -1.60 3.42 7.80
N ARG A 23 -2.56 2.55 8.17
CA ARG A 23 -2.76 2.16 9.58
C ARG A 23 -1.50 1.52 10.16
N TYR A 24 -0.85 0.63 9.41
CA TYR A 24 0.39 0.00 9.86
C TYR A 24 1.54 1.00 9.95
N ALA A 25 1.67 1.90 8.97
CA ALA A 25 2.69 2.94 9.01
C ALA A 25 2.52 3.85 10.22
N GLU A 26 1.29 4.26 10.56
CA GLU A 26 0.98 5.05 11.74
C GLU A 26 1.30 4.31 13.04
N LEU A 27 0.88 3.05 13.18
CA LEU A 27 1.20 2.22 14.34
C LEU A 27 2.73 2.10 14.53
N ILE A 28 3.48 1.90 13.46
CA ILE A 28 4.94 1.76 13.53
C ILE A 28 5.61 3.11 13.81
N ARG A 29 5.15 4.22 13.22
CA ARG A 29 5.64 5.57 13.53
C ARG A 29 5.48 5.88 15.03
N ALA A 30 4.35 5.49 15.63
CA ALA A 30 4.10 5.68 17.05
C ALA A 30 5.07 4.91 17.96
N ARG A 31 5.72 3.85 17.46
CA ARG A 31 6.75 3.10 18.21
C ARG A 31 8.11 3.80 18.22
N GLY A 32 8.40 4.71 17.28
CA GLY A 32 9.67 5.43 17.20
C GLY A 32 10.90 4.56 16.92
N LEU A 33 10.72 3.37 16.31
CA LEU A 33 11.82 2.41 16.04
C LEU A 33 12.57 2.69 14.73
N PHE A 34 11.99 3.50 13.86
CA PHE A 34 12.56 3.94 12.58
C PHE A 34 12.56 5.47 12.53
N ASP A 35 13.56 6.06 11.87
CA ASP A 35 13.63 7.51 11.67
C ASP A 35 12.50 8.00 10.75
N GLU A 36 12.06 7.13 9.83
CA GLU A 36 10.84 7.34 9.05
C GLU A 36 10.20 6.03 8.61
N VAL A 37 8.88 6.08 8.43
CA VAL A 37 8.09 5.04 7.76
C VAL A 37 7.42 5.71 6.57
N ILE A 38 7.51 5.10 5.39
CA ILE A 38 6.98 5.63 4.12
C ILE A 38 6.10 4.57 3.47
N GLU A 39 4.95 4.98 2.96
CA GLU A 39 4.08 4.13 2.16
C GLU A 39 4.43 4.24 0.66
N GLY A 40 4.34 3.12 -0.06
CA GLY A 40 4.45 3.10 -1.52
C GLY A 40 3.47 2.11 -2.12
N TYR A 41 3.09 2.33 -3.37
CA TYR A 41 2.01 1.57 -4.01
C TYR A 41 2.33 1.16 -5.44
N TRP A 42 1.72 0.04 -5.87
CA TRP A 42 1.78 -0.37 -7.27
C TRP A 42 0.91 0.50 -8.17
N LYS A 43 -0.33 0.82 -7.75
CA LYS A 43 -1.32 1.51 -8.60
C LYS A 43 -1.61 2.96 -8.23
N GLU A 44 -1.07 3.51 -7.14
CA GLU A 44 -1.23 4.92 -6.79
C GLU A 44 0.11 5.56 -6.39
N GLU A 45 0.14 6.86 -6.16
CA GLU A 45 1.33 7.57 -5.67
C GLU A 45 1.38 7.57 -4.13
N PRO A 46 2.56 7.44 -3.49
CA PRO A 46 3.90 7.29 -4.08
C PRO A 46 4.07 5.94 -4.79
N SER A 47 4.43 5.96 -6.08
CA SER A 47 4.55 4.73 -6.86
C SER A 47 5.84 3.97 -6.53
N LEU A 48 5.91 2.69 -6.90
CA LEU A 48 7.15 1.88 -6.81
C LEU A 48 8.37 2.55 -7.48
N ARG A 49 8.16 3.41 -8.49
CA ARG A 49 9.21 4.13 -9.22
C ARG A 49 9.65 5.44 -8.54
N GLN A 50 8.92 5.84 -7.50
CA GLN A 50 9.11 7.08 -6.74
C GLN A 50 9.60 6.79 -5.33
N VAL A 51 9.06 5.76 -4.67
CA VAL A 51 9.20 5.56 -3.21
C VAL A 51 10.64 5.54 -2.69
N LEU A 52 11.60 4.95 -3.43
CA LEU A 52 12.99 4.97 -3.00
C LEU A 52 13.61 6.38 -3.03
N LYS A 53 13.17 7.25 -3.95
CA LYS A 53 13.64 8.66 -4.03
C LYS A 53 13.20 9.48 -2.82
N THR A 54 12.11 9.09 -2.16
CA THR A 54 11.52 9.82 -1.03
C THR A 54 12.07 9.37 0.33
N THR A 55 12.99 8.40 0.36
CA THR A 55 13.66 7.96 1.58
C THR A 55 14.84 8.88 1.92
N ALA A 56 14.87 9.32 3.17
CA ALA A 56 15.91 10.14 3.79
C ALA A 56 17.11 9.34 4.30
N SER A 57 17.01 8.03 4.45
CA SER A 57 18.15 7.17 4.84
C SER A 57 18.77 6.46 3.64
N THR A 58 20.07 6.21 3.75
CA THR A 58 20.80 5.27 2.90
C THR A 58 20.59 3.81 3.31
N ASP A 59 19.90 3.55 4.42
CA ASP A 59 19.55 2.20 4.91
C ASP A 59 18.03 2.03 4.89
N VAL A 60 17.55 1.27 3.89
CA VAL A 60 16.12 1.15 3.57
C VAL A 60 15.69 -0.31 3.65
N THR A 61 14.66 -0.59 4.45
CA THR A 61 13.96 -1.89 4.45
C THR A 61 12.60 -1.74 3.79
N VAL A 62 12.26 -2.63 2.86
CA VAL A 62 11.04 -2.61 2.06
C VAL A 62 10.24 -3.88 2.34
N ILE A 63 9.02 -3.71 2.85
CA ILE A 63 8.13 -4.82 3.22
C ILE A 63 6.90 -4.81 2.30
N PRO A 64 6.65 -5.91 1.56
CA PRO A 64 5.42 -6.06 0.78
C PRO A 64 4.21 -6.30 1.70
N MET A 65 3.18 -5.48 1.56
CA MET A 65 1.95 -5.57 2.32
C MET A 65 0.97 -6.58 1.69
N PHE A 66 1.39 -7.84 1.56
CA PHE A 66 0.63 -8.93 0.95
C PHE A 66 0.47 -10.11 1.93
N ILE A 67 -0.63 -10.84 1.79
CA ILE A 67 -0.95 -11.99 2.67
C ILE A 67 -0.29 -13.30 2.20
N SER A 68 0.26 -13.32 1.00
CA SER A 68 0.90 -14.49 0.38
C SER A 68 2.00 -14.08 -0.59
N GLU A 69 2.85 -15.05 -0.93
CA GLU A 69 3.84 -14.92 -1.99
C GLU A 69 3.24 -15.19 -3.37
N GLY A 70 3.83 -14.58 -4.39
CA GLY A 70 3.58 -14.95 -5.77
C GLY A 70 4.10 -13.91 -6.74
N TYR A 71 3.53 -13.91 -7.94
CA TYR A 71 3.98 -13.09 -9.06
C TYR A 71 4.23 -11.60 -8.71
N PHE A 72 3.40 -11.00 -7.86
CA PHE A 72 3.57 -9.61 -7.46
C PHE A 72 4.80 -9.39 -6.57
N THR A 73 4.96 -10.17 -5.51
CA THR A 73 6.06 -10.04 -4.54
C THR A 73 7.37 -10.57 -5.11
N GLU A 74 7.31 -11.55 -6.01
CA GLU A 74 8.50 -12.21 -6.57
C GLU A 74 8.99 -11.58 -7.88
N THR A 75 8.13 -10.87 -8.61
CA THR A 75 8.46 -10.34 -9.94
C THR A 75 8.10 -8.88 -10.12
N VAL A 76 6.84 -8.48 -9.88
CA VAL A 76 6.38 -7.12 -10.21
C VAL A 76 7.05 -6.07 -9.33
N ILE A 77 6.99 -6.23 -8.01
CA ILE A 77 7.54 -5.24 -7.08
C ILE A 77 9.07 -5.15 -7.22
N PRO A 78 9.85 -6.26 -7.21
CA PRO A 78 11.29 -6.19 -7.43
C PRO A 78 11.68 -5.53 -8.76
N ARG A 79 10.94 -5.80 -9.84
CA ARG A 79 11.19 -5.18 -11.15
C ARG A 79 10.93 -3.67 -11.14
N GLU A 80 9.81 -3.21 -10.58
CA GLU A 80 9.49 -1.77 -10.57
C GLU A 80 10.36 -0.97 -9.59
N LEU A 81 10.86 -1.61 -8.52
CA LEU A 81 11.88 -1.04 -7.62
C LEU A 81 13.31 -1.09 -8.19
N GLY A 82 13.54 -1.84 -9.27
CA GLY A 82 14.87 -1.96 -9.89
C GLY A 82 15.84 -2.88 -9.12
N LEU A 83 15.34 -3.87 -8.37
CA LEU A 83 16.16 -4.78 -7.55
C LEU A 83 16.94 -5.83 -8.38
N GLY A 84 16.61 -5.99 -9.67
CA GLY A 84 17.24 -7.02 -10.51
C GLY A 84 17.04 -8.43 -9.97
N HIS A 85 15.85 -8.71 -9.42
CA HIS A 85 15.45 -10.00 -8.87
C HIS A 85 14.17 -10.48 -9.54
N GLN A 86 14.04 -11.80 -9.72
CA GLN A 86 12.85 -12.46 -10.20
C GLN A 86 12.75 -13.86 -9.58
N GLY A 87 11.56 -14.23 -9.11
CA GLY A 87 11.26 -15.53 -8.52
C GLY A 87 11.25 -15.49 -6.99
N PRO A 88 11.20 -16.67 -6.34
CA PRO A 88 11.10 -16.78 -4.88
C PRO A 88 12.14 -15.91 -4.17
N VAL A 89 11.69 -15.20 -3.15
CA VAL A 89 12.55 -14.39 -2.27
C VAL A 89 12.98 -15.29 -1.12
N PRO A 90 14.28 -15.36 -0.77
CA PRO A 90 14.72 -16.21 0.33
C PRO A 90 14.22 -15.65 1.68
N PRO A 91 14.17 -16.47 2.75
CA PRO A 91 13.68 -16.04 4.07
C PRO A 91 14.35 -14.77 4.63
N GLU A 92 15.66 -14.62 4.41
CA GLU A 92 16.44 -13.45 4.81
C GLU A 92 16.19 -12.19 3.94
N GLY A 93 15.41 -12.31 2.87
CA GLY A 93 15.17 -11.26 1.89
C GLY A 93 16.31 -11.07 0.89
N ILE A 94 16.19 -10.04 0.05
CA ILE A 94 17.23 -9.65 -0.92
C ILE A 94 17.77 -8.27 -0.60
N ALA A 95 19.09 -8.09 -0.72
CA ALA A 95 19.76 -6.80 -0.54
C ALA A 95 20.38 -6.31 -1.85
N ARG A 96 20.23 -5.02 -2.16
CA ARG A 96 20.83 -4.36 -3.34
C ARG A 96 21.27 -2.95 -2.98
N VAL A 97 22.34 -2.48 -3.63
CA VAL A 97 22.74 -1.07 -3.56
C VAL A 97 22.18 -0.32 -4.76
N ILE A 98 21.29 0.65 -4.51
CA ILE A 98 20.63 1.47 -5.54
C ILE A 98 20.83 2.95 -5.22
N GLY A 99 21.53 3.67 -6.09
CA GLY A 99 21.71 5.12 -5.95
C GLY A 99 22.30 5.54 -4.59
N GLY A 100 23.21 4.75 -4.04
CA GLY A 100 23.83 4.97 -2.72
C GLY A 100 23.03 4.45 -1.52
N ARG A 101 21.84 3.86 -1.75
CA ARG A 101 21.02 3.23 -0.70
C ARG A 101 21.26 1.74 -0.68
N THR A 102 21.44 1.16 0.50
CA THR A 102 21.27 -0.27 0.74
C THR A 102 19.78 -0.54 0.93
N VAL A 103 19.17 -1.20 -0.06
CA VAL A 103 17.75 -1.55 -0.08
C VAL A 103 17.62 -3.04 0.23
N ARG A 104 16.94 -3.37 1.32
CA ARG A 104 16.57 -4.74 1.71
C ARG A 104 15.10 -4.97 1.46
N TYR A 105 14.78 -5.92 0.59
CA TYR A 105 13.41 -6.30 0.26
C TYR A 105 13.09 -7.64 0.90
N THR A 106 12.05 -7.66 1.73
CA THR A 106 11.70 -8.83 2.54
C THR A 106 10.67 -9.72 1.85
N LEU A 107 10.37 -10.86 2.47
CA LEU A 107 9.13 -11.58 2.24
C LEU A 107 7.90 -10.73 2.60
N PRO A 108 6.73 -11.00 2.00
CA PRO A 108 5.48 -10.35 2.41
C PRO A 108 5.09 -10.71 3.86
N TYR A 109 4.38 -9.83 4.56
CA TYR A 109 4.04 -10.07 5.99
C TYR A 109 3.22 -11.34 6.22
N GLY A 110 2.36 -11.72 5.27
CA GLY A 110 1.45 -12.84 5.46
C GLY A 110 2.13 -14.20 5.58
N VAL A 111 3.35 -14.36 5.06
CA VAL A 111 4.09 -15.63 5.17
C VAL A 111 4.96 -15.73 6.41
N HIS A 112 5.06 -14.65 7.20
CA HIS A 112 5.85 -14.67 8.42
C HIS A 112 5.18 -15.53 9.51
N PRO A 113 5.92 -16.42 10.22
CA PRO A 113 5.36 -17.32 11.24
C PRO A 113 4.57 -16.63 12.36
N GLY A 114 4.91 -15.38 12.70
CA GLY A 114 4.17 -14.55 13.66
C GLY A 114 2.71 -14.27 13.29
N MET A 115 2.28 -14.56 12.06
CA MET A 115 0.86 -14.50 11.70
C MET A 115 0.00 -15.48 12.50
N ALA A 116 0.57 -16.57 13.03
CA ALA A 116 -0.13 -17.46 13.96
C ALA A 116 -0.57 -16.72 15.24
N ASP A 117 0.25 -15.77 15.74
CA ASP A 117 -0.13 -14.94 16.90
C ASP A 117 -1.27 -13.98 16.56
N VAL A 118 -1.28 -13.44 15.33
CA VAL A 118 -2.36 -12.58 14.83
C VAL A 118 -3.67 -13.37 14.71
N ILE A 119 -3.63 -14.61 14.24
CA ILE A 119 -4.80 -15.50 14.17
C ILE A 119 -5.37 -15.74 15.58
N VAL A 120 -4.51 -16.06 16.55
CA VAL A 120 -4.95 -16.26 17.95
C VAL A 120 -5.53 -14.97 18.53
N ALA A 121 -4.91 -13.81 18.27
CA ALA A 121 -5.42 -12.53 18.72
C ALA A 121 -6.83 -12.25 18.14
N ARG A 122 -7.05 -12.57 16.86
CA ARG A 122 -8.38 -12.49 16.24
C ARG A 122 -9.40 -13.44 16.84
N ALA A 123 -8.99 -14.67 17.14
CA ALA A 123 -9.86 -15.63 17.81
C ALA A 123 -10.30 -15.10 19.19
N ARG A 124 -9.38 -14.49 19.97
CA ARG A 124 -9.69 -13.92 21.28
C ARG A 124 -10.67 -12.74 21.26
N GLU A 125 -10.72 -11.97 20.17
CA GLU A 125 -11.69 -10.86 20.05
C GLU A 125 -13.14 -11.35 20.00
N VAL A 126 -13.39 -12.55 19.47
CA VAL A 126 -14.73 -13.15 19.34
C VAL A 126 -14.98 -14.27 20.34
N LEU A 127 -13.93 -14.72 21.04
CA LEU A 127 -13.96 -15.70 22.11
C LEU A 127 -13.11 -15.23 23.30
N PRO A 128 -13.63 -14.33 24.15
CA PRO A 128 -12.90 -13.78 25.30
C PRO A 128 -12.42 -14.84 26.31
N GLU A 129 -13.09 -16.00 26.37
CA GLU A 129 -12.76 -17.15 27.20
C GLU A 129 -11.49 -17.88 26.74
N LEU A 130 -10.95 -17.56 25.55
CA LEU A 130 -9.72 -18.15 25.04
C LEU A 130 -8.48 -17.61 25.78
N GLY A 131 -8.14 -18.30 26.86
CA GLY A 131 -6.99 -18.06 27.72
C GLY A 131 -5.64 -18.39 27.07
N PRO A 132 -4.55 -18.41 27.88
CA PRO A 132 -3.20 -18.73 27.41
C PRO A 132 -3.01 -20.21 27.10
N ASP A 133 -3.75 -21.11 27.74
CA ASP A 133 -3.61 -22.57 27.63
C ASP A 133 -4.83 -23.25 26.94
N GLY A 134 -5.78 -22.46 26.43
CA GLY A 134 -7.05 -22.90 25.85
C GLY A 134 -8.25 -22.17 26.43
N PRO A 135 -9.49 -22.57 26.09
CA PRO A 135 -10.71 -21.98 26.65
C PRO A 135 -10.85 -22.23 28.17
N ASP A 136 -10.97 -21.15 28.94
CA ASP A 136 -11.06 -21.18 30.42
C ASP A 136 -12.36 -21.87 30.92
N ASP A 137 -13.38 -21.92 30.07
CA ASP A 137 -14.66 -22.58 30.34
C ASP A 137 -14.65 -24.09 30.06
N GLY A 138 -13.53 -24.63 29.57
CA GLY A 138 -13.35 -26.06 29.27
C GLY A 138 -14.15 -26.56 28.06
N VAL A 139 -14.79 -25.68 27.30
CA VAL A 139 -15.55 -26.07 26.10
C VAL A 139 -14.57 -26.37 24.97
N GLU A 140 -14.60 -27.60 24.45
CA GLU A 140 -13.82 -27.99 23.28
C GLU A 140 -14.09 -27.04 22.11
N THR A 141 -13.03 -26.44 21.60
CA THR A 141 -13.10 -25.37 20.61
C THR A 141 -12.21 -25.70 19.42
N ALA A 142 -12.80 -25.71 18.22
CA ALA A 142 -12.11 -25.81 16.96
C ALA A 142 -11.76 -24.43 16.40
N LEU A 143 -10.62 -24.31 15.73
CA LEU A 143 -10.24 -23.15 14.94
C LEU A 143 -10.23 -23.49 13.45
N ILE A 144 -10.91 -22.70 12.63
CA ILE A 144 -10.80 -22.72 11.18
C ILE A 144 -9.99 -21.49 10.74
N VAL A 145 -8.83 -21.73 10.14
CA VAL A 145 -8.08 -20.70 9.40
C VAL A 145 -8.61 -20.69 7.97
N LEU A 146 -9.36 -19.65 7.62
CA LEU A 146 -10.08 -19.58 6.35
C LEU A 146 -9.26 -18.83 5.30
N GLY A 147 -8.74 -19.54 4.31
CA GLY A 147 -8.10 -18.97 3.13
C GLY A 147 -9.08 -18.69 2.00
N HIS A 148 -8.69 -17.87 1.03
CA HIS A 148 -9.46 -17.76 -0.22
C HIS A 148 -9.36 -19.06 -1.04
N GLY A 149 -8.13 -19.56 -1.20
CA GLY A 149 -7.81 -20.68 -2.08
C GLY A 149 -7.73 -20.25 -3.54
N THR A 150 -6.81 -20.83 -4.31
CA THR A 150 -6.79 -20.63 -5.76
C THR A 150 -5.97 -21.70 -6.46
N THR A 151 -6.54 -22.24 -7.53
CA THR A 151 -5.84 -23.17 -8.44
C THR A 151 -4.71 -22.51 -9.26
N ARG A 152 -4.55 -21.18 -9.18
CA ARG A 152 -3.58 -20.43 -9.98
C ARG A 152 -2.20 -20.30 -9.33
N ASN A 153 -2.10 -20.45 -8.01
CA ASN A 153 -0.84 -20.33 -7.28
C ASN A 153 -0.86 -21.15 -5.99
N GLU A 154 -0.16 -22.29 -5.97
CA GLU A 154 -0.09 -23.18 -4.81
C GLU A 154 0.46 -22.49 -3.54
N ASN A 155 1.25 -21.41 -3.69
CA ASN A 155 1.80 -20.67 -2.54
C ASN A 155 0.69 -20.00 -1.70
N SER A 156 -0.49 -19.70 -2.26
CA SER A 156 -1.56 -19.05 -1.49
C SER A 156 -2.25 -19.99 -0.50
N SER A 157 -2.27 -21.29 -0.78
CA SER A 157 -2.87 -22.28 0.13
C SER A 157 -1.85 -22.78 1.14
N ARG A 158 -0.57 -22.89 0.72
CA ARG A 158 0.57 -23.27 1.56
C ARG A 158 0.61 -22.48 2.88
N VAL A 159 0.49 -21.16 2.83
CA VAL A 159 0.57 -20.30 4.03
C VAL A 159 -0.55 -20.60 5.05
N ILE A 160 -1.73 -21.00 4.58
CA ILE A 160 -2.87 -21.37 5.44
C ILE A 160 -2.57 -22.68 6.13
N TYR A 161 -2.10 -23.68 5.39
CA TYR A 161 -1.72 -24.98 5.94
C TYR A 161 -0.58 -24.85 6.96
N GLU A 162 0.44 -24.04 6.69
CA GLU A 162 1.54 -23.82 7.62
C GLU A 162 1.10 -23.13 8.91
N ASN A 163 0.23 -22.11 8.83
CA ASN A 163 -0.34 -21.48 10.02
C ASN A 163 -1.19 -22.48 10.81
N ALA A 164 -2.04 -23.26 10.15
CA ALA A 164 -2.83 -24.30 10.80
C ALA A 164 -1.93 -25.34 11.51
N ALA A 165 -0.83 -25.77 10.88
CA ALA A 165 0.13 -26.69 11.50
C ALA A 165 0.77 -26.09 12.76
N ARG A 166 1.28 -24.84 12.68
CA ARG A 166 1.84 -24.12 13.84
C ARG A 166 0.81 -23.96 14.97
N LEU A 167 -0.45 -23.74 14.64
CA LEU A 167 -1.52 -23.59 15.62
C LEU A 167 -1.92 -24.92 16.28
N ARG A 168 -1.84 -26.06 15.56
CA ARG A 168 -2.00 -27.40 16.15
C ARG A 168 -0.91 -27.69 17.17
N GLU A 169 0.35 -27.35 16.85
CA GLU A 169 1.49 -27.57 17.75
C GLU A 169 1.38 -26.78 19.06
N ARG A 170 0.66 -25.65 19.06
CA ARG A 170 0.42 -24.83 20.27
C ARG A 170 -0.62 -25.43 21.22
N GLY A 171 -1.47 -26.35 20.76
CA GLY A 171 -2.46 -27.04 21.60
C GLY A 171 -3.57 -26.17 22.19
N LEU A 172 -3.78 -24.94 21.71
CA LEU A 172 -4.80 -24.01 22.22
C LEU A 172 -6.24 -24.39 21.84
N PHE A 173 -6.40 -25.19 20.79
CA PHE A 173 -7.68 -25.60 20.24
C PHE A 173 -7.71 -27.13 20.15
N SER A 174 -8.87 -27.74 20.41
CA SER A 174 -9.03 -29.19 20.29
C SER A 174 -8.90 -29.67 18.85
N GLU A 175 -9.26 -28.80 17.89
CA GLU A 175 -9.10 -29.03 16.46
C GLU A 175 -8.62 -27.75 15.78
N VAL A 176 -7.79 -27.89 14.74
CA VAL A 176 -7.45 -26.78 13.84
C VAL A 176 -7.57 -27.26 12.40
N HIS A 177 -8.29 -26.50 11.59
CA HIS A 177 -8.60 -26.82 10.20
C HIS A 177 -8.17 -25.66 9.28
N ALA A 178 -7.64 -26.01 8.11
CA ALA A 178 -7.38 -25.07 7.02
C ALA A 178 -8.45 -25.32 5.97
N LEU A 179 -9.38 -24.37 5.81
CA LEU A 179 -10.48 -24.46 4.84
C LEU A 179 -10.42 -23.29 3.87
N PHE A 180 -11.04 -23.45 2.70
CA PHE A 180 -10.94 -22.49 1.60
C PHE A 180 -12.30 -22.13 0.99
N LEU A 181 -12.37 -20.99 0.30
CA LEU A 181 -13.58 -20.61 -0.46
C LEU A 181 -13.64 -21.36 -1.78
N ASP A 182 -12.56 -21.33 -2.56
CA ASP A 182 -12.55 -21.71 -3.97
C ASP A 182 -11.88 -23.05 -4.28
N GLU A 183 -11.30 -23.73 -3.28
CA GLU A 183 -10.65 -25.03 -3.44
C GLU A 183 -10.97 -25.97 -2.27
N GLU A 184 -10.64 -27.26 -2.44
CA GLU A 184 -10.84 -28.25 -1.38
C GLU A 184 -9.72 -28.20 -0.34
N PRO A 185 -10.02 -28.43 0.96
CA PRO A 185 -11.36 -28.62 1.53
C PRO A 185 -12.14 -27.30 1.65
N ARG A 186 -13.36 -27.26 1.11
CA ARG A 186 -14.20 -26.05 1.12
C ARG A 186 -14.76 -25.73 2.50
N VAL A 187 -14.83 -24.43 2.82
CA VAL A 187 -15.41 -23.95 4.08
C VAL A 187 -16.90 -24.28 4.21
N THR A 188 -17.64 -24.40 3.11
CA THR A 188 -19.05 -24.80 3.13
C THR A 188 -19.27 -26.22 3.65
N GLY A 189 -18.24 -27.07 3.64
CA GLY A 189 -18.24 -28.42 4.23
C GLY A 189 -17.78 -28.48 5.70
N TRP A 190 -17.64 -27.34 6.39
CA TRP A 190 -17.08 -27.30 7.74
C TRP A 190 -17.81 -28.20 8.75
N ALA A 191 -19.14 -28.26 8.68
CA ALA A 191 -19.97 -28.98 9.65
C ALA A 191 -19.76 -30.50 9.59
N ASP A 192 -19.33 -31.04 8.44
CA ASP A 192 -18.99 -32.46 8.31
C ASP A 192 -17.62 -32.78 8.93
N LEU A 193 -16.71 -31.80 8.91
CA LEU A 193 -15.31 -31.96 9.30
C LEU A 193 -15.05 -31.68 10.79
N VAL A 194 -15.73 -30.68 11.37
CA VAL A 194 -15.44 -30.17 12.71
C VAL A 194 -16.35 -30.82 13.74
N ARG A 195 -15.76 -31.42 14.78
CA ARG A 195 -16.51 -32.15 15.83
C ARG A 195 -16.77 -31.30 17.06
N ALA A 196 -15.88 -30.36 17.37
CA ALA A 196 -15.96 -29.52 18.57
C ALA A 196 -17.27 -28.73 18.63
N PRO A 197 -17.91 -28.61 19.81
CA PRO A 197 -19.17 -27.86 19.97
C PRO A 197 -19.01 -26.36 19.74
N ARG A 198 -17.78 -25.81 19.88
CA ARG A 198 -17.50 -24.42 19.56
C ARG A 198 -16.52 -24.33 18.39
N VAL A 199 -16.82 -23.46 17.44
CA VAL A 199 -16.01 -23.26 16.24
C VAL A 199 -15.67 -21.78 16.11
N VAL A 200 -14.41 -21.44 15.98
CA VAL A 200 -13.95 -20.08 15.68
C VAL A 200 -13.43 -20.06 14.24
N ILE A 201 -13.98 -19.21 13.40
CA ILE A 201 -13.55 -19.01 12.02
C ILE A 201 -12.77 -17.70 11.94
N VAL A 202 -11.50 -17.76 11.52
CA VAL A 202 -10.63 -16.61 11.33
C VAL A 202 -10.26 -16.46 9.86
N PRO A 203 -10.79 -15.46 9.15
CA PRO A 203 -10.44 -15.18 7.75
C PRO A 203 -8.99 -14.70 7.60
N PHE A 204 -8.19 -15.42 6.81
CA PHE A 204 -6.81 -15.06 6.48
C PHE A 204 -6.74 -14.16 5.23
N PHE A 205 -7.31 -12.96 5.34
CA PHE A 205 -7.38 -11.97 4.27
C PHE A 205 -6.65 -10.68 4.65
N ALA A 206 -6.11 -9.98 3.65
CA ALA A 206 -5.34 -8.74 3.85
C ALA A 206 -6.20 -7.54 4.28
N SER A 207 -7.49 -7.54 3.95
CA SER A 207 -8.41 -6.45 4.29
C SER A 207 -9.83 -7.00 4.44
N GLU A 208 -10.72 -6.16 4.97
CA GLU A 208 -12.15 -6.37 4.83
C GLU A 208 -12.59 -6.06 3.40
N GLY A 209 -13.62 -6.77 2.95
CA GLY A 209 -14.27 -6.55 1.68
C GLY A 209 -15.61 -7.27 1.63
N TRP A 210 -16.30 -7.12 0.50
CA TRP A 210 -17.63 -7.71 0.28
C TRP A 210 -17.66 -9.22 0.58
N HIS A 211 -16.62 -9.97 0.18
CA HIS A 211 -16.52 -11.39 0.51
C HIS A 211 -16.52 -11.68 2.02
N THR A 212 -15.71 -10.97 2.79
CA THR A 212 -15.57 -11.24 4.24
C THR A 212 -16.75 -10.74 5.06
N LEU A 213 -17.52 -9.79 4.53
CA LEU A 213 -18.63 -9.13 5.23
C LEU A 213 -20.00 -9.68 4.84
N GLU A 214 -20.17 -10.13 3.59
CA GLU A 214 -21.46 -10.57 3.04
C GLU A 214 -21.39 -12.03 2.57
N THR A 215 -20.56 -12.32 1.56
CA THR A 215 -20.58 -13.63 0.88
C THR A 215 -20.28 -14.80 1.80
N ILE A 216 -19.21 -14.72 2.60
CA ILE A 216 -18.81 -15.80 3.51
C ILE A 216 -19.89 -15.99 4.59
N PRO A 217 -20.36 -14.95 5.30
CA PRO A 217 -21.51 -15.07 6.19
C PRO A 217 -22.75 -15.69 5.55
N GLU A 218 -23.15 -15.25 4.36
CA GLU A 218 -24.32 -15.77 3.64
C GLU A 218 -24.17 -17.25 3.30
N GLU A 219 -23.04 -17.65 2.69
CA GLU A 219 -22.78 -19.04 2.30
C GLU A 219 -22.70 -19.99 3.50
N LEU A 220 -22.26 -19.49 4.66
CA LEU A 220 -22.16 -20.25 5.90
C LEU A 220 -23.41 -20.18 6.77
N GLY A 221 -24.41 -19.37 6.40
CA GLY A 221 -25.63 -19.17 7.20
C GLY A 221 -25.41 -18.44 8.52
N LEU A 222 -24.41 -17.55 8.59
CA LEU A 222 -24.08 -16.77 9.80
C LEU A 222 -25.03 -15.60 9.97
N SER A 223 -25.51 -15.39 11.19
CA SER A 223 -26.42 -14.28 11.56
C SER A 223 -25.74 -13.15 12.33
N GLY A 224 -24.44 -13.29 12.62
CA GLY A 224 -23.65 -12.29 13.32
C GLY A 224 -22.28 -12.83 13.74
N VAL A 225 -21.66 -12.18 14.73
CA VAL A 225 -20.37 -12.62 15.29
C VAL A 225 -20.48 -14.01 15.89
N VAL A 226 -21.62 -14.35 16.51
CA VAL A 226 -21.90 -15.67 17.08
C VAL A 226 -23.18 -16.21 16.47
N THR A 227 -23.16 -17.44 15.96
CA THR A 227 -24.32 -18.08 15.35
C THR A 227 -24.48 -19.52 15.88
N PRO A 228 -25.64 -19.89 16.45
CA PRO A 228 -25.92 -21.26 16.85
C PRO A 228 -26.38 -22.11 15.66
N PHE A 229 -25.88 -23.34 15.58
CA PHE A 229 -26.26 -24.38 14.64
C PHE A 229 -26.79 -25.59 15.43
N PRO A 230 -28.12 -25.72 15.64
CA PRO A 230 -28.68 -26.75 16.52
C PRO A 230 -28.56 -28.17 15.93
N ASP A 231 -28.56 -28.29 14.60
CA ASP A 231 -28.66 -29.56 13.88
C ASP A 231 -27.46 -29.75 12.94
N THR A 232 -26.29 -30.08 13.49
CA THR A 232 -25.11 -30.50 12.71
C THR A 232 -24.86 -32.02 12.87
N PRO A 233 -24.06 -32.65 11.99
CA PRO A 233 -23.74 -34.08 12.10
C PRO A 233 -23.10 -34.51 13.43
N HIS A 234 -22.48 -33.57 14.15
CA HIS A 234 -21.78 -33.83 15.42
C HIS A 234 -22.52 -33.26 16.65
N GLY A 235 -23.78 -32.83 16.49
CA GLY A 235 -24.61 -32.24 17.54
C GLY A 235 -24.71 -30.70 17.46
N PRO A 236 -25.28 -30.03 18.47
CA PRO A 236 -25.36 -28.58 18.47
C PRO A 236 -23.97 -27.93 18.49
N GLN A 237 -23.70 -27.02 17.55
CA GLN A 237 -22.46 -26.26 17.46
C GLN A 237 -22.71 -24.75 17.52
N GLN A 238 -21.73 -23.98 17.97
CA GLN A 238 -21.74 -22.52 17.97
C GLN A 238 -20.55 -22.00 17.17
N VAL A 239 -20.82 -21.20 16.14
CA VAL A 239 -19.78 -20.60 15.29
C VAL A 239 -19.54 -19.15 15.70
N HIS A 240 -18.28 -18.81 15.95
CA HIS A 240 -17.76 -17.46 16.18
C HIS A 240 -17.01 -17.01 14.94
N TYR A 241 -17.45 -15.94 14.29
CA TYR A 241 -16.83 -15.43 13.06
C TYR A 241 -16.03 -14.16 13.33
N ALA A 242 -14.71 -14.26 13.18
CA ALA A 242 -13.79 -13.17 13.42
C ALA A 242 -13.62 -12.26 12.19
N ARG A 243 -13.10 -11.06 12.44
CA ARG A 243 -12.65 -10.15 11.39
C ARG A 243 -11.36 -10.68 10.72
N PRO A 244 -11.06 -10.29 9.48
CA PRO A 244 -9.83 -10.67 8.81
C PRO A 244 -8.55 -10.34 9.59
N VAL A 245 -7.53 -11.20 9.49
CA VAL A 245 -6.22 -10.99 10.13
C VAL A 245 -5.54 -9.69 9.68
N GLY A 246 -5.66 -9.33 8.40
CA GLY A 246 -5.01 -8.16 7.81
C GLY A 246 -5.62 -6.81 8.22
N THR A 247 -6.63 -6.80 9.10
CA THR A 247 -7.11 -5.57 9.73
C THR A 247 -6.68 -5.46 11.21
N HIS A 248 -5.90 -6.41 11.72
CA HIS A 248 -5.53 -6.48 13.15
C HIS A 248 -4.26 -5.68 13.40
N ALA A 249 -4.20 -4.95 14.52
CA ALA A 249 -3.06 -4.10 14.87
C ALA A 249 -1.76 -4.89 15.09
N ALA A 250 -1.84 -6.12 15.59
CA ALA A 250 -0.66 -6.98 15.81
C ALA A 250 0.12 -7.36 14.54
N VAL A 251 -0.44 -7.15 13.34
CA VAL A 251 0.34 -7.26 12.10
C VAL A 251 1.50 -6.26 12.10
N ALA A 252 1.39 -5.12 12.79
CA ALA A 252 2.51 -4.19 12.97
C ALA A 252 3.72 -4.87 13.63
N GLU A 253 3.51 -5.76 14.60
CA GLU A 253 4.61 -6.52 15.25
C GLU A 253 5.25 -7.51 14.28
N VAL A 254 4.44 -8.16 13.42
CA VAL A 254 4.94 -9.03 12.36
C VAL A 254 5.83 -8.26 11.37
N ILE A 255 5.42 -7.05 10.99
CA ILE A 255 6.21 -6.17 10.11
C ILE A 255 7.53 -5.77 10.78
N LEU A 256 7.50 -5.46 12.08
CA LEU A 256 8.70 -5.13 12.84
C LEU A 256 9.68 -6.31 12.92
N HIS A 257 9.19 -7.52 13.17
CA HIS A 257 10.02 -8.73 13.15
C HIS A 257 10.68 -8.94 11.80
N LEU A 258 9.92 -8.89 10.70
CA LEU A 258 10.47 -8.98 9.35
C LEU A 258 11.55 -7.93 9.08
N ALA A 259 11.35 -6.70 9.56
CA ALA A 259 12.30 -5.62 9.35
C ALA A 259 13.63 -5.84 10.08
N GLU A 260 13.59 -6.42 11.28
CA GLU A 260 14.79 -6.78 12.06
C GLU A 260 15.47 -8.04 11.51
N GLU A 261 14.71 -9.06 11.13
CA GLU A 261 15.24 -10.28 10.51
C GLU A 261 16.01 -9.96 9.21
N ALA A 262 15.43 -9.13 8.34
CA ALA A 262 16.06 -8.72 7.09
C ALA A 262 17.36 -7.94 7.30
N ARG A 263 17.50 -7.25 8.44
CA ARG A 263 18.74 -6.55 8.79
C ARG A 263 19.86 -7.52 9.20
N GLY A 264 19.50 -8.67 9.77
CA GLY A 264 20.44 -9.65 10.33
C GLY A 264 21.33 -9.04 11.42
N ALA A 265 22.52 -9.58 11.63
CA ALA A 265 23.54 -9.05 12.56
C ALA A 265 24.24 -7.75 12.09
N GLY A 266 23.64 -7.02 11.13
CA GLY A 266 24.26 -5.87 10.45
C GLY A 266 24.53 -4.67 11.36
N GLY A 267 25.68 -4.01 11.10
CA GLY A 267 26.29 -2.91 11.88
C GLY A 267 25.49 -1.60 11.99
N PRO A 268 26.15 -0.46 12.27
CA PRO A 268 25.46 0.82 12.52
C PRO A 268 24.54 1.15 11.33
N GLY A 269 23.34 1.68 11.63
CA GLY A 269 22.35 2.03 10.60
C GLY A 269 22.92 3.02 9.57
N GLY A 270 22.17 3.30 8.51
CA GLY A 270 22.62 4.18 7.42
C GLY A 270 22.83 5.65 7.80
N ASP A 271 23.43 6.38 6.87
CA ASP A 271 23.55 7.83 6.90
C ASP A 271 22.36 8.52 6.24
N THR A 272 22.25 9.84 6.42
CA THR A 272 21.34 10.70 5.66
C THR A 272 21.65 10.65 4.17
N GLU A 273 20.61 10.44 3.37
CA GLU A 273 20.73 10.52 1.92
C GLU A 273 20.79 11.98 1.49
N ARG A 274 21.97 12.38 1.02
CA ARG A 274 22.31 13.79 0.78
C ARG A 274 21.49 14.45 -0.32
N GLY A 275 21.13 13.73 -1.38
CA GLY A 275 20.31 14.27 -2.46
C GLY A 275 18.90 14.60 -1.99
N HIS A 276 18.29 13.66 -1.27
CA HIS A 276 17.01 13.86 -0.61
C HIS A 276 17.06 15.03 0.39
N GLU A 277 18.04 15.07 1.30
CA GLU A 277 18.16 16.16 2.28
C GLU A 277 18.29 17.53 1.61
N ALA A 278 19.14 17.64 0.59
CA ALA A 278 19.33 18.89 -0.15
C ALA A 278 18.04 19.35 -0.86
N ALA A 279 17.24 18.42 -1.39
CA ALA A 279 15.95 18.73 -1.99
C ALA A 279 14.98 19.36 -0.98
N TRP A 280 14.87 18.76 0.20
CA TRP A 280 13.99 19.26 1.25
C TRP A 280 14.50 20.57 1.85
N GLN A 281 15.82 20.77 2.00
CA GLN A 281 16.37 22.06 2.40
C GLN A 281 16.08 23.17 1.37
N ALA A 282 16.14 22.86 0.07
CA ALA A 282 15.77 23.80 -0.98
C ALA A 282 14.28 24.18 -0.91
N PHE A 283 13.40 23.19 -0.70
CA PHE A 283 11.97 23.41 -0.50
C PHE A 283 11.69 24.25 0.76
N LEU A 284 12.29 23.92 1.91
CA LEU A 284 12.07 24.64 3.16
C LEU A 284 12.56 26.09 3.08
N LYS A 285 13.67 26.35 2.37
CA LYS A 285 14.13 27.71 2.08
C LYS A 285 13.10 28.51 1.26
N LEU A 286 12.38 27.86 0.35
CA LEU A 286 11.26 28.47 -0.38
C LEU A 286 10.05 28.68 0.56
N ALA A 287 9.62 27.64 1.29
CA ALA A 287 8.48 27.68 2.20
C ALA A 287 8.58 28.80 3.26
N ARG A 288 9.78 29.03 3.83
CA ARG A 288 10.04 30.11 4.80
C ARG A 288 9.81 31.53 4.26
N ARG A 289 9.67 31.70 2.94
CA ARG A 289 9.37 32.98 2.27
C ARG A 289 7.93 33.04 1.74
N GLY A 290 7.14 32.00 1.96
CA GLY A 290 5.91 31.74 1.22
C GLY A 290 6.19 31.02 -0.10
N ALA A 291 5.45 29.96 -0.38
CA ALA A 291 5.63 29.13 -1.57
C ALA A 291 4.30 28.75 -2.22
N ARG A 292 4.32 28.56 -3.53
CA ARG A 292 3.26 27.85 -4.25
C ARG A 292 3.84 26.65 -4.97
N VAL A 293 3.26 25.49 -4.74
CA VAL A 293 3.66 24.21 -5.33
C VAL A 293 2.43 23.62 -5.97
N GLY A 294 2.30 23.72 -7.30
CA GLY A 294 1.10 23.30 -8.01
C GLY A 294 -0.12 24.07 -7.55
N GLU A 295 -1.07 23.35 -6.94
CA GLU A 295 -2.30 23.90 -6.36
C GLU A 295 -2.18 24.16 -4.84
N LEU A 296 -1.03 23.92 -4.23
CA LEU A 296 -0.80 24.13 -2.80
C LEU A 296 -0.15 25.50 -2.55
N LEU A 297 -0.74 26.27 -1.64
CA LEU A 297 -0.16 27.47 -1.05
C LEU A 297 0.44 27.13 0.32
N VAL A 298 1.68 27.54 0.55
CA VAL A 298 2.41 27.38 1.82
C VAL A 298 2.76 28.76 2.36
N THR A 299 2.28 29.08 3.56
CA THR A 299 2.46 30.37 4.20
C THR A 299 3.16 30.18 5.55
N PRO A 300 4.30 30.85 5.81
CA PRO A 300 4.92 30.83 7.13
C PRO A 300 4.11 31.70 8.11
N GLU A 301 3.76 31.15 9.28
CA GLU A 301 3.01 31.85 10.34
C GLU A 301 3.67 31.61 11.70
N LEU A 302 4.26 32.63 12.33
CA LEU A 302 4.71 32.60 13.74
C LEU A 302 5.48 31.32 14.17
N GLY A 303 6.38 30.80 13.32
CA GLY A 303 7.20 29.61 13.63
C GLY A 303 6.57 28.27 13.22
N VAL A 304 5.37 28.29 12.65
CA VAL A 304 4.73 27.16 11.96
C VAL A 304 4.47 27.51 10.49
N PHE A 305 3.89 26.56 9.76
CA PHE A 305 3.45 26.74 8.39
C PHE A 305 1.96 26.45 8.29
N GLU A 306 1.25 27.33 7.60
CA GLU A 306 -0.09 27.05 7.12
C GLU A 306 -0.02 26.56 5.66
N ILE A 307 -0.73 25.49 5.34
CA ILE A 307 -0.93 25.04 3.96
C ILE A 307 -2.41 24.96 3.62
N ARG A 308 -2.77 25.31 2.38
CA ARG A 308 -4.13 25.23 1.84
C ARG A 308 -4.11 25.12 0.32
N ASN A 309 -5.26 24.88 -0.29
CA ASN A 309 -5.39 25.05 -1.74
C ASN A 309 -5.16 26.53 -2.12
N ALA A 310 -4.40 26.80 -3.17
CA ALA A 310 -4.09 28.13 -3.66
C ALA A 310 -5.33 28.92 -4.10
N LEU A 311 -6.42 28.23 -4.48
CA LEU A 311 -7.71 28.85 -4.78
C LEU A 311 -8.50 29.27 -3.52
N ASP A 312 -8.07 28.84 -2.33
CA ASP A 312 -8.61 29.26 -1.04
C ASP A 312 -7.77 30.40 -0.41
N GLU A 313 -6.87 31.00 -1.17
CA GLU A 313 -6.13 32.18 -0.73
C GLU A 313 -7.08 33.33 -0.39
N GLY A 314 -6.81 34.02 0.72
CA GLY A 314 -7.64 35.11 1.22
C GLY A 314 -8.92 34.66 1.93
N ARG A 315 -9.31 33.38 1.88
CA ARG A 315 -10.44 32.88 2.67
C ARG A 315 -10.10 32.87 4.18
N PRO A 316 -11.00 33.34 5.05
CA PRO A 316 -10.82 33.25 6.50
C PRO A 316 -10.62 31.80 6.97
N GLY A 317 -9.70 31.59 7.91
CA GLY A 317 -9.42 30.24 8.41
C GLY A 317 -10.62 29.57 9.10
N GLY A 318 -11.54 30.34 9.67
CA GLY A 318 -12.79 29.84 10.27
C GLY A 318 -13.78 29.26 9.26
N ASP A 319 -13.62 29.54 7.96
CA ASP A 319 -14.46 29.02 6.87
C ASP A 319 -13.88 27.75 6.23
N LEU A 320 -12.75 27.26 6.75
CA LEU A 320 -12.01 26.11 6.23
C LEU A 320 -11.93 25.00 7.29
N MET A 321 -12.01 23.74 6.85
CA MET A 321 -11.71 22.60 7.70
C MET A 321 -10.24 22.68 8.14
N THR A 322 -10.00 22.83 9.44
CA THR A 322 -8.64 22.89 9.99
C THR A 322 -8.12 21.49 10.32
N LEU A 323 -6.97 21.16 9.75
CA LEU A 323 -6.22 19.93 9.97
C LEU A 323 -4.96 20.26 10.78
N VAL A 324 -4.57 19.35 11.68
CA VAL A 324 -3.43 19.58 12.59
C VAL A 324 -2.39 18.45 12.55
N THR A 325 -2.57 17.48 11.66
CA THR A 325 -1.63 16.37 11.46
C THR A 325 -1.36 16.15 9.98
N PRO A 326 -0.16 15.66 9.60
CA PRO A 326 0.11 15.22 8.24
C PRO A 326 -0.88 14.16 7.74
N GLU A 327 -1.30 13.23 8.61
CA GLU A 327 -2.23 12.15 8.28
C GLU A 327 -3.63 12.71 7.97
N GLY A 328 -4.07 13.77 8.68
CA GLY A 328 -5.30 14.49 8.33
C GLY A 328 -5.21 15.15 6.95
N VAL A 329 -4.05 15.70 6.59
CA VAL A 329 -3.79 16.23 5.23
C VAL A 329 -3.88 15.10 4.21
N ARG A 330 -3.18 13.98 4.44
CA ARG A 330 -3.23 12.80 3.57
C ARG A 330 -4.68 12.37 3.32
N ASP A 331 -5.46 12.18 4.37
CA ASP A 331 -6.83 11.69 4.25
C ASP A 331 -7.72 12.67 3.49
N ARG A 332 -7.48 13.99 3.63
CA ARG A 332 -8.19 15.01 2.86
C ARG A 332 -7.79 15.03 1.39
N VAL A 333 -6.50 14.98 1.08
CA VAL A 333 -5.97 15.21 -0.28
C VAL A 333 -5.99 13.97 -1.17
N ARG A 334 -6.33 12.80 -0.64
CA ARG A 334 -6.48 11.56 -1.43
C ARG A 334 -7.79 11.47 -2.21
N PHE A 335 -8.69 12.44 -2.03
CA PHE A 335 -9.95 12.55 -2.73
C PHE A 335 -10.10 13.94 -3.36
N THR A 336 -10.85 14.02 -4.45
CA THR A 336 -11.25 15.28 -5.10
C THR A 336 -12.34 16.00 -4.28
N ASP A 337 -12.78 17.17 -4.73
CA ASP A 337 -14.00 17.82 -4.18
C ASP A 337 -15.28 16.98 -4.42
N GLY A 338 -15.30 16.12 -5.45
CA GLY A 338 -16.40 15.20 -5.74
C GLY A 338 -16.36 13.88 -4.97
N GLY A 339 -15.32 13.67 -4.15
CA GLY A 339 -15.13 12.43 -3.39
C GLY A 339 -14.50 11.29 -4.20
N GLU A 340 -14.12 11.52 -5.46
CA GLU A 340 -13.40 10.52 -6.24
C GLU A 340 -11.96 10.35 -5.75
N HIS A 341 -11.45 9.13 -5.78
CA HIS A 341 -10.06 8.85 -5.39
C HIS A 341 -9.06 9.51 -6.34
N ARG A 342 -7.96 10.04 -5.79
CA ARG A 342 -6.85 10.67 -6.53
C ARG A 342 -5.61 9.77 -6.57
N PRO A 343 -5.50 8.82 -7.52
CA PRO A 343 -4.33 7.92 -7.60
C PRO A 343 -3.07 8.61 -8.15
N VAL A 344 -3.24 9.75 -8.84
CA VAL A 344 -2.16 10.60 -9.36
C VAL A 344 -2.34 11.98 -8.74
N HIS A 345 -1.50 12.27 -7.76
CA HIS A 345 -1.64 13.43 -6.89
C HIS A 345 -1.29 14.74 -7.59
N THR A 346 -0.62 14.70 -8.74
CA THR A 346 -0.34 15.88 -9.57
C THR A 346 -1.40 16.18 -10.63
N LEU A 347 -2.51 15.44 -10.70
CA LEU A 347 -3.68 15.91 -11.44
C LEU A 347 -4.26 17.15 -10.76
N ARG A 348 -4.71 18.13 -11.57
CA ARG A 348 -5.32 19.40 -11.15
C ARG A 348 -6.70 19.17 -10.54
N SER A 349 -6.69 18.58 -9.36
CA SER A 349 -7.87 18.07 -8.66
C SER A 349 -7.67 18.09 -7.15
N LEU A 350 -6.66 18.81 -6.65
CA LEU A 350 -6.48 18.99 -5.21
C LEU A 350 -7.75 19.62 -4.63
N PRO A 351 -8.35 19.04 -3.59
CA PRO A 351 -9.60 19.56 -3.06
C PRO A 351 -9.41 20.91 -2.38
N ARG A 352 -10.51 21.67 -2.25
CA ARG A 352 -10.58 22.97 -1.58
C ARG A 352 -11.24 22.87 -0.20
N GLY A 353 -11.37 23.99 0.49
CA GLY A 353 -12.12 24.10 1.74
C GLY A 353 -11.39 23.56 2.97
N TRP A 354 -10.07 23.43 2.92
CA TRP A 354 -9.26 22.97 4.04
C TRP A 354 -8.02 23.84 4.24
N ARG A 355 -7.49 23.83 5.47
CA ARG A 355 -6.18 24.36 5.83
C ARG A 355 -5.50 23.42 6.80
N ALA A 356 -4.18 23.38 6.82
CA ALA A 356 -3.42 22.67 7.84
C ALA A 356 -2.36 23.57 8.45
N VAL A 357 -2.22 23.54 9.78
CA VAL A 357 -1.20 24.29 10.52
C VAL A 357 -0.21 23.30 11.11
N LEU A 358 1.04 23.34 10.65
CA LEU A 358 2.02 22.27 10.87
C LEU A 358 3.39 22.86 11.24
N ASN A 359 4.14 22.15 12.09
CA ASN A 359 5.57 22.45 12.30
C ASN A 359 6.40 22.06 11.05
N GLU A 360 7.70 22.37 11.06
CA GLU A 360 8.58 22.09 9.91
C GLU A 360 8.68 20.59 9.55
N ALA A 361 8.75 19.70 10.56
CA ALA A 361 8.83 18.26 10.33
C ALA A 361 7.54 17.71 9.72
N ASP A 362 6.39 18.17 10.21
CA ASP A 362 5.08 17.78 9.72
C ASP A 362 4.76 18.39 8.36
N LEU A 363 5.26 19.59 8.06
CA LEU A 363 5.15 20.21 6.73
C LEU A 363 5.78 19.30 5.67
N ARG A 364 6.99 18.78 5.91
CA ARG A 364 7.67 17.87 4.97
C ARG A 364 6.78 16.67 4.65
N ARG A 365 6.20 16.03 5.67
CA ARG A 365 5.33 14.87 5.48
C ARG A 365 4.01 15.23 4.78
N ALA A 366 3.38 16.35 5.14
CA ALA A 366 2.16 16.82 4.50
C ALA A 366 2.36 17.17 3.02
N VAL A 367 3.50 17.78 2.67
CA VAL A 367 3.88 18.06 1.27
C VAL A 367 4.14 16.76 0.52
N HIS A 368 4.82 15.78 1.15
CA HIS A 368 5.01 14.45 0.57
C HIS A 368 3.65 13.76 0.29
N TYR A 369 2.70 13.79 1.22
CA TYR A 369 1.36 13.24 1.00
C TYR A 369 0.55 14.00 -0.05
N THR A 370 0.74 15.32 -0.14
CA THR A 370 0.05 16.14 -1.15
C THR A 370 0.60 15.87 -2.55
N TYR A 371 1.92 15.79 -2.69
CA TYR A 371 2.63 15.65 -3.96
C TYR A 371 3.85 14.71 -3.82
N PRO A 372 3.64 13.38 -3.83
CA PRO A 372 4.71 12.41 -3.72
C PRO A 372 5.84 12.59 -4.73
N ALA A 373 7.07 12.53 -4.23
CA ALA A 373 8.33 12.66 -4.98
C ALA A 373 8.51 13.97 -5.77
N VAL A 374 7.59 14.94 -5.67
CA VAL A 374 7.66 16.18 -6.47
C VAL A 374 8.85 17.03 -6.05
N VAL A 375 9.13 17.14 -4.74
CA VAL A 375 10.27 17.92 -4.23
C VAL A 375 11.58 17.32 -4.70
N GLU A 376 11.74 16.01 -4.51
CA GLU A 376 12.95 15.26 -4.83
C GLU A 376 13.22 15.24 -6.34
N GLU A 377 12.20 14.97 -7.16
CA GLU A 377 12.34 14.96 -8.62
C GLU A 377 12.60 16.37 -9.17
N THR A 378 11.96 17.40 -8.64
CA THR A 378 12.18 18.79 -9.08
C THR A 378 13.59 19.25 -8.75
N TYR A 379 14.07 18.97 -7.55
CA TYR A 379 15.45 19.29 -7.17
C TYR A 379 16.45 18.54 -8.07
N ALA A 380 16.26 17.23 -8.26
CA ALA A 380 17.11 16.43 -9.14
C ALA A 380 17.10 16.93 -10.59
N HIS A 381 15.96 17.43 -11.09
CA HIS A 381 15.86 18.05 -12.42
C HIS A 381 16.69 19.34 -12.51
N GLY A 382 16.57 20.21 -11.52
CA GLY A 382 17.38 21.44 -11.43
C GLY A 382 18.88 21.18 -11.35
N CYS A 383 19.29 20.05 -10.75
CA CYS A 383 20.68 19.60 -10.71
C CYS A 383 21.12 18.78 -11.93
N HIS A 384 20.27 18.63 -12.96
CA HIS A 384 20.52 17.77 -14.13
C HIS A 384 20.81 16.30 -13.79
N ALA A 385 20.32 15.83 -12.64
CA ALA A 385 20.49 14.47 -12.14
C ALA A 385 19.25 13.59 -12.39
N LEU A 386 18.08 14.19 -12.67
CA LEU A 386 16.86 13.44 -12.98
C LEU A 386 16.95 12.81 -14.37
N ARG A 387 16.92 11.48 -14.43
CA ARG A 387 16.93 10.72 -15.68
C ARG A 387 15.50 10.32 -16.06
N PRO A 388 14.96 10.79 -17.20
CA PRO A 388 13.66 10.35 -17.65
C PRO A 388 13.75 8.92 -18.21
N THR A 389 12.72 8.12 -17.96
CA THR A 389 12.56 6.78 -18.51
C THR A 389 11.63 6.83 -19.71
N PRO A 390 12.10 6.53 -20.94
CA PRO A 390 11.26 6.56 -22.13
C PRO A 390 10.08 5.61 -22.06
N TRP A 391 8.98 5.95 -22.76
CA TRP A 391 7.78 5.11 -22.85
C TRP A 391 8.09 3.66 -23.20
N ALA A 392 8.93 3.42 -24.22
CA ALA A 392 9.27 2.06 -24.65
C ALA A 392 9.84 1.20 -23.50
N THR A 393 10.66 1.80 -22.63
CA THR A 393 11.21 1.13 -21.45
C THR A 393 10.14 0.85 -20.40
N THR A 394 9.23 1.81 -20.14
CA THR A 394 8.06 1.59 -19.27
C THR A 394 7.19 0.44 -19.80
N ALA A 395 6.85 0.47 -21.08
CA ALA A 395 5.95 -0.46 -21.74
C ALA A 395 6.52 -1.88 -21.73
N ARG A 396 7.82 -2.06 -22.03
CA ARG A 396 8.51 -3.36 -22.02
C ARG A 396 8.48 -4.06 -20.67
N ARG A 397 8.43 -3.31 -19.56
CA ARG A 397 8.30 -3.90 -18.22
C ARG A 397 6.89 -4.46 -17.97
N GLN A 398 5.87 -4.01 -18.69
CA GLN A 398 4.50 -4.41 -18.40
C GLN A 398 4.22 -5.86 -18.81
N THR A 399 3.47 -6.57 -18.00
CA THR A 399 3.17 -8.01 -18.15
C THR A 399 1.67 -8.28 -17.95
N GLY A 400 1.23 -9.51 -18.21
CA GLY A 400 -0.17 -9.91 -18.07
C GLY A 400 -1.12 -9.03 -18.90
N ILE A 401 -2.23 -8.57 -18.30
CA ILE A 401 -3.20 -7.71 -19.00
C ILE A 401 -2.59 -6.40 -19.52
N TYR A 402 -1.50 -5.92 -18.90
CA TYR A 402 -0.82 -4.68 -19.29
C TYR A 402 0.23 -4.90 -20.38
N ALA A 403 0.63 -6.14 -20.70
CA ALA A 403 1.59 -6.42 -21.77
C ALA A 403 1.14 -5.87 -23.14
N LYS A 404 -0.18 -5.67 -23.31
CA LYS A 404 -0.78 -5.07 -24.52
C LYS A 404 -0.20 -3.69 -24.86
N VAL A 405 0.22 -2.89 -23.87
CA VAL A 405 0.75 -1.54 -24.11
C VAL A 405 2.08 -1.56 -24.88
N GLN A 406 2.79 -2.69 -24.89
CA GLN A 406 4.00 -2.87 -25.70
C GLN A 406 3.75 -2.75 -27.20
N ARG A 407 2.49 -2.92 -27.63
CA ARG A 407 2.06 -2.82 -29.04
C ARG A 407 1.50 -1.46 -29.41
N ALA A 408 1.42 -0.52 -28.45
CA ALA A 408 0.90 0.82 -28.71
C ALA A 408 1.84 1.58 -29.67
N VAL A 409 1.30 2.10 -30.76
CA VAL A 409 2.07 2.99 -31.67
C VAL A 409 2.21 4.39 -31.07
N PRO A 410 3.24 5.17 -31.43
CA PRO A 410 3.48 6.50 -30.85
C PRO A 410 2.26 7.41 -30.86
N GLU A 411 1.47 7.41 -31.93
CA GLU A 411 0.28 8.24 -32.09
C GLU A 411 -0.85 7.86 -31.12
N GLN A 412 -0.93 6.58 -30.70
CA GLN A 412 -1.88 6.14 -29.68
C GLN A 412 -1.43 6.61 -28.30
N VAL A 413 -0.15 6.47 -28.00
CA VAL A 413 0.43 6.90 -26.73
C VAL A 413 0.26 8.40 -26.57
N GLU A 414 0.54 9.18 -27.61
CA GLU A 414 0.41 10.64 -27.57
C GLU A 414 -1.04 11.07 -27.38
N ARG A 415 -1.99 10.52 -28.15
CA ARG A 415 -3.42 10.83 -28.01
C ARG A 415 -3.95 10.58 -26.59
N VAL A 416 -3.57 9.45 -26.00
CA VAL A 416 -3.96 9.13 -24.62
C VAL A 416 -3.24 10.06 -23.63
N ALA A 417 -1.97 10.36 -23.87
CA ALA A 417 -1.20 11.27 -23.02
C ALA A 417 -1.75 12.70 -23.07
N GLU A 418 -2.20 13.22 -24.22
CA GLU A 418 -2.86 14.53 -24.31
C GLU A 418 -4.12 14.56 -23.44
N ARG A 419 -4.96 13.52 -23.50
CA ARG A 419 -6.18 13.40 -22.69
C ARG A 419 -5.88 13.30 -21.19
N VAL A 420 -4.93 12.44 -20.81
CA VAL A 420 -4.62 12.15 -19.40
C VAL A 420 -3.74 13.24 -18.80
N CYS A 421 -2.62 13.54 -19.45
CA CYS A 421 -1.62 14.48 -18.97
C CYS A 421 -2.03 15.95 -19.16
N GLY A 422 -3.01 16.26 -20.03
CA GLY A 422 -3.55 17.61 -20.16
C GLY A 422 -4.15 18.16 -18.85
N GLY A 423 -4.62 17.28 -17.97
CA GLY A 423 -5.06 17.61 -16.61
C GLY A 423 -3.97 17.54 -15.54
N CYS A 424 -2.73 17.20 -15.89
CA CYS A 424 -1.62 17.00 -14.94
C CYS A 424 -0.75 18.26 -14.83
N LEU A 425 -0.24 18.53 -13.63
CA LEU A 425 0.72 19.61 -13.36
C LEU A 425 2.11 19.30 -13.93
N ARG A 426 2.44 18.02 -14.17
CA ARG A 426 3.80 17.63 -14.56
C ARG A 426 4.05 17.72 -16.07
N THR A 427 5.26 18.15 -16.44
CA THR A 427 5.80 18.16 -17.81
C THR A 427 6.45 16.80 -18.16
N ARG A 428 6.08 16.21 -19.30
CA ARG A 428 6.46 14.83 -19.69
C ARG A 428 7.90 14.77 -20.22
N LEU A 429 8.88 14.80 -19.32
CA LEU A 429 10.29 14.64 -19.70
C LEU A 429 10.54 13.31 -20.43
N TRP A 430 9.81 12.25 -20.06
CA TRP A 430 9.86 10.95 -20.74
C TRP A 430 9.37 10.97 -22.20
N ALA A 431 8.59 11.99 -22.59
CA ALA A 431 8.09 12.22 -23.95
C ALA A 431 8.92 13.25 -24.72
N GLY A 432 9.97 13.81 -24.11
CA GLY A 432 10.81 14.85 -24.72
C GLY A 432 10.34 16.28 -24.47
N ASP A 433 9.27 16.49 -23.70
CA ASP A 433 8.83 17.83 -23.30
C ASP A 433 9.92 18.50 -22.44
N ARG A 434 10.12 19.81 -22.61
CA ARG A 434 11.16 20.57 -21.91
C ARG A 434 10.57 21.36 -20.73
N LEU A 435 11.12 21.14 -19.54
CA LEU A 435 10.83 21.94 -18.35
C LEU A 435 12.03 22.86 -18.06
N THR A 436 11.86 24.18 -18.26
CA THR A 436 12.92 25.18 -18.06
C THR A 436 12.95 25.76 -16.65
N HIS A 437 11.78 25.97 -16.06
CA HIS A 437 11.62 26.52 -14.71
C HIS A 437 10.63 25.67 -13.93
N SER A 438 10.93 25.49 -12.64
CA SER A 438 10.13 24.71 -11.71
C SER A 438 9.52 25.58 -10.61
N PHE A 439 8.76 24.97 -9.70
CA PHE A 439 8.28 25.68 -8.52
C PHE A 439 9.42 26.14 -7.60
N LEU A 440 10.58 25.46 -7.62
CA LEU A 440 11.78 25.92 -6.90
C LEU A 440 12.36 27.22 -7.49
N ASP A 441 12.07 27.49 -8.77
CA ASP A 441 12.43 28.71 -9.49
C ASP A 441 11.32 29.77 -9.46
N GLY A 442 10.24 29.53 -8.71
CA GLY A 442 9.10 30.45 -8.59
C GLY A 442 8.00 30.26 -9.62
N VAL A 443 8.01 29.18 -10.42
CA VAL A 443 6.92 28.82 -11.35
C VAL A 443 6.06 27.71 -10.74
N PRO A 444 4.90 28.01 -10.11
CA PRO A 444 4.20 27.05 -9.26
C PRO A 444 3.83 25.73 -9.96
N GLY A 445 3.43 25.80 -11.23
CA GLY A 445 3.05 24.64 -12.03
C GLY A 445 4.22 23.88 -12.67
N GLY A 446 5.47 24.30 -12.47
CA GLY A 446 6.63 23.65 -13.09
C GLY A 446 7.08 22.43 -12.29
N MET A 447 6.72 21.23 -12.75
CA MET A 447 7.08 19.95 -12.12
C MET A 447 7.50 18.92 -13.18
N PRO A 448 8.59 18.16 -12.98
CA PRO A 448 8.99 17.14 -13.94
C PRO A 448 8.17 15.85 -13.80
N CYS A 449 7.85 15.21 -14.92
CA CYS A 449 7.40 13.82 -14.98
C CYS A 449 8.51 12.99 -15.62
N ALA A 450 9.26 12.27 -14.79
CA ALA A 450 10.39 11.46 -15.25
C ALA A 450 9.96 10.21 -16.01
N GLU A 451 8.75 9.69 -15.78
CA GLU A 451 8.31 8.42 -16.36
C GLU A 451 6.78 8.36 -16.45
N ALA A 452 6.26 7.70 -17.48
CA ALA A 452 4.82 7.48 -17.65
C ALA A 452 4.23 6.74 -16.42
N CYS A 453 3.23 7.33 -15.78
CA CYS A 453 2.61 6.79 -14.57
C CYS A 453 1.71 5.57 -14.88
N THR A 454 1.37 4.81 -13.84
CA THR A 454 0.52 3.62 -13.98
C THR A 454 -0.89 3.91 -14.48
N PHE A 455 -1.39 5.12 -14.23
CA PHE A 455 -2.69 5.56 -14.75
C PHE A 455 -2.65 5.72 -16.28
N LEU A 456 -1.62 6.39 -16.82
CA LEU A 456 -1.42 6.49 -18.26
C LEU A 456 -1.24 5.11 -18.91
N VAL A 457 -0.47 4.21 -18.29
CA VAL A 457 -0.30 2.83 -18.77
C VAL A 457 -1.64 2.10 -18.84
N ALA A 458 -2.53 2.27 -17.85
CA ALA A 458 -3.85 1.67 -17.86
C ALA A 458 -4.74 2.25 -18.98
N GLU A 459 -4.72 3.56 -19.17
CA GLU A 459 -5.50 4.22 -20.22
C GLU A 459 -5.02 3.85 -21.63
N VAL A 460 -3.70 3.71 -21.84
CA VAL A 460 -3.15 3.23 -23.12
C VAL A 460 -3.55 1.78 -23.37
N ARG A 461 -3.62 0.93 -22.34
CA ARG A 461 -4.11 -0.44 -22.47
C ARG A 461 -5.55 -0.47 -22.99
N GLU A 462 -6.42 0.36 -22.45
CA GLU A 462 -7.82 0.47 -22.88
C GLU A 462 -7.93 0.95 -24.33
N GLU A 463 -7.15 1.95 -24.71
CA GLU A 463 -7.11 2.45 -26.10
C GLU A 463 -6.69 1.35 -27.09
N VAL A 464 -5.64 0.60 -26.76
CA VAL A 464 -5.17 -0.53 -27.60
C VAL A 464 -6.22 -1.65 -27.66
N ALA A 465 -6.97 -1.88 -26.58
CA ALA A 465 -8.02 -2.90 -26.55
C ALA A 465 -9.25 -2.52 -27.41
N ARG A 466 -9.71 -1.27 -27.34
CA ARG A 466 -10.89 -0.77 -28.08
C ARG A 466 -10.73 -0.87 -29.59
N LYS A 467 -9.57 -0.50 -30.12
CA LYS A 467 -9.32 -0.55 -31.58
C LYS A 467 -9.33 -1.98 -32.12
N LYS A 468 -8.94 -2.98 -31.31
CA LYS A 468 -9.05 -4.40 -31.70
C LYS A 468 -10.50 -4.84 -31.82
N ALA A 469 -11.39 -4.35 -30.96
CA ALA A 469 -12.82 -4.67 -31.03
C ALA A 469 -13.48 -4.04 -32.27
N ALA A 470 -13.16 -2.78 -32.58
CA ALA A 470 -13.65 -2.10 -33.79
C ALA A 470 -13.11 -2.74 -35.08
N ALA A 471 -11.83 -3.13 -35.11
CA ALA A 471 -11.25 -3.82 -36.27
C ALA A 471 -11.75 -5.27 -36.45
N ALA A 472 -12.37 -5.87 -35.44
CA ALA A 472 -12.95 -7.22 -35.51
C ALA A 472 -14.46 -7.24 -35.76
N SER A 473 -15.12 -6.06 -35.78
CA SER A 473 -16.52 -5.90 -36.17
C SER A 473 -16.71 -5.47 -37.62
N ASP A 474 -15.61 -5.13 -38.30
CA ASP A 474 -15.57 -4.71 -39.70
C ASP A 474 -15.07 -5.83 -40.66
N ASP A 475 -14.77 -7.02 -40.11
CA ASP A 475 -14.53 -8.30 -40.80
C ASP A 475 -15.72 -9.24 -40.53
#